data_AF-A0A430R0R4-F1
#
_entry.id   AF-A0A430R0R4-F1
#
_cell.length_a   1.000
_cell.length_b   1.000
_cell.length_c   1.000
_cell.angle_alpha   90.00
_cell.angle_beta   90.00
_cell.angle_gamma   90.00
#
_symmetry.space_group_name_H-M   'P 1'
#
loop_
_entity.id
_entity.type
_entity.pdbx_description
1 polymer ?
#
loop_
_entity_poly.entity_id
_entity_poly.type
_entity_poly.pdbx_seq_one_letter_code
_entity_poly.pdbx_strand_id
1 'polypeptide(L)'
;MDCKEALAWYERQWEKDRRRWEEEKRALVERLEEQAAEILRLKSELGEREAQLSREFQGRLEACERRLEEERAAREGCERALERLARPVLGEGFFRYLAQALELWDQALLEEARKLDGNGVEAWLRAIWAERAEALSGALAGQAPDWRRVRTGLVLEWALLAWLEGIRDG
;
A
#
# COMPACT_ATOMS: atom_id res chain seq x y z
N MET A 1 57.76 -21.80 -84.54
CA MET A 1 57.23 -22.69 -83.50
C MET A 1 56.37 -23.72 -84.18
N ASP A 2 56.63 -25.00 -83.93
CA ASP A 2 55.83 -26.09 -84.46
C ASP A 2 54.46 -26.08 -83.73
N CYS A 3 53.36 -26.09 -84.48
CA CYS A 3 52.00 -25.99 -83.91
C CYS A 3 51.72 -27.10 -82.88
N LYS A 4 52.39 -28.24 -83.00
CA LYS A 4 52.28 -29.36 -82.06
C LYS A 4 52.92 -29.07 -80.70
N GLU A 5 54.02 -28.33 -80.68
CA GLU A 5 54.71 -27.97 -79.43
C GLU A 5 53.92 -26.93 -78.63
N ALA A 6 53.29 -25.97 -79.33
CA ALA A 6 52.41 -24.99 -78.71
C ALA A 6 51.17 -25.66 -78.07
N LEU A 7 50.57 -26.62 -78.76
CA LEU A 7 49.39 -27.35 -78.28
C LEU A 7 49.72 -28.21 -77.04
N ALA A 8 50.84 -28.93 -77.06
CA ALA A 8 51.32 -29.68 -75.90
C ALA A 8 51.67 -28.80 -74.70
N TRP A 9 52.14 -27.56 -74.94
CA TRP A 9 52.37 -26.59 -73.88
C TRP A 9 51.06 -26.11 -73.24
N TYR A 10 50.05 -25.77 -74.05
CA TYR A 10 48.74 -25.36 -73.56
C TYR A 10 48.03 -26.47 -72.77
N GLU A 11 48.09 -27.72 -73.23
CA GLU A 11 47.53 -28.87 -72.51
C GLU A 11 48.16 -29.03 -71.13
N ARG A 12 49.49 -28.90 -71.03
CA ARG A 12 50.21 -28.97 -69.74
C ARG A 12 49.86 -27.81 -68.81
N GLN A 13 49.69 -26.59 -69.33
CA GLN A 13 49.28 -25.45 -68.50
C GLN A 13 47.84 -25.61 -68.03
N TRP A 14 46.93 -26.04 -68.91
CA TRP A 14 45.55 -26.29 -68.56
C TRP A 14 45.41 -27.38 -67.48
N GLU A 15 46.18 -28.47 -67.58
CA GLU A 15 46.17 -29.51 -66.54
C GLU A 15 46.70 -28.99 -65.20
N LYS A 16 47.72 -28.12 -65.20
CA LYS A 16 48.24 -27.48 -63.98
C LYS A 16 47.22 -26.55 -63.35
N ASP A 17 46.59 -25.70 -64.15
CA ASP A 17 45.57 -24.77 -63.68
C ASP A 17 44.34 -25.52 -63.17
N ARG A 18 43.92 -26.60 -63.85
CA ARG A 18 42.83 -27.46 -63.39
C ARG A 18 43.14 -28.09 -62.03
N ARG A 19 44.35 -28.65 -61.85
CA ARG A 19 44.76 -29.24 -60.56
C ARG A 19 44.78 -28.19 -59.46
N ARG A 20 45.35 -27.02 -59.73
CA ARG A 20 45.36 -25.90 -58.78
C ARG A 20 43.95 -25.49 -58.39
N TRP A 21 43.04 -25.38 -59.36
CA TRP A 21 41.64 -25.05 -59.11
C TRP A 21 40.92 -26.12 -58.30
N GLU A 22 41.18 -27.40 -58.58
CA GLU A 22 40.61 -28.52 -57.82
C GLU A 22 41.11 -28.53 -56.37
N GLU A 23 42.39 -28.23 -56.15
CA GLU A 23 42.99 -28.10 -54.82
C GLU A 23 42.42 -26.89 -54.05
N GLU A 24 42.37 -25.71 -54.67
CA GLU A 24 41.78 -24.50 -54.08
C GLU A 24 40.29 -24.72 -53.76
N LYS A 25 39.54 -25.38 -54.66
CA LYS A 25 38.14 -25.74 -54.42
C LYS A 25 38.00 -26.69 -53.22
N ARG A 26 38.84 -27.71 -53.10
CA ARG A 26 38.81 -28.63 -51.96
C ARG A 26 39.10 -27.90 -50.65
N ALA A 27 40.14 -27.08 -50.61
CA ALA A 27 40.50 -26.31 -49.42
C ALA A 27 39.37 -25.36 -48.99
N LEU A 28 38.67 -24.74 -49.95
CA LEU A 28 37.52 -23.89 -49.66
C LEU A 28 36.31 -24.69 -49.14
N VAL A 29 36.07 -25.88 -49.68
CA VAL A 29 34.99 -26.78 -49.21
C VAL A 29 35.28 -27.23 -47.78
N GLU A 30 36.49 -27.68 -47.48
CA GLU A 30 36.90 -28.07 -46.13
C GLU A 30 36.70 -26.91 -45.13
N ARG A 31 37.16 -25.71 -45.49
CA ARG A 31 36.98 -24.52 -44.64
C ARG A 31 35.50 -24.16 -44.44
N LEU A 32 34.66 -24.30 -45.46
CA LEU A 32 33.22 -24.07 -45.34
C LEU A 32 32.56 -25.11 -44.43
N GLU A 33 32.97 -26.37 -44.51
CA GLU A 33 32.48 -27.44 -43.63
C GLU A 33 32.89 -27.20 -42.17
N GLU A 34 34.14 -26.80 -41.92
CA GLU A 34 34.62 -26.40 -40.59
C GLU A 34 33.81 -25.24 -40.02
N GLN A 35 33.59 -24.18 -40.81
CA GLN A 35 32.79 -23.03 -40.40
C GLN A 35 31.33 -23.40 -40.16
N ALA A 36 30.75 -24.27 -40.98
CA ALA A 36 29.38 -24.75 -40.79
C ALA A 36 29.24 -25.54 -39.48
N ALA A 37 30.21 -26.40 -39.18
CA ALA A 37 30.26 -27.16 -37.93
C ALA A 37 30.40 -26.23 -36.71
N GLU A 38 31.27 -25.21 -36.80
CA GLU A 38 31.43 -24.21 -35.74
C GLU A 38 30.15 -23.39 -35.52
N ILE A 39 29.48 -22.96 -36.58
CA ILE A 39 28.19 -22.24 -36.48
C ILE A 39 27.12 -23.12 -35.81
N LEU A 40 27.03 -24.40 -36.17
CA LEU A 40 26.07 -25.31 -35.55
C LEU A 40 26.35 -25.50 -34.06
N ARG A 41 27.62 -25.66 -33.69
CA ARG A 41 28.05 -25.76 -32.30
C ARG A 41 27.75 -24.48 -31.51
N LEU A 42 28.07 -23.31 -32.05
CA LEU A 42 27.78 -22.04 -31.39
C LEU A 42 26.27 -21.83 -31.22
N LYS A 43 25.46 -22.24 -32.20
CA LYS A 43 24.00 -22.19 -32.10
C LYS A 43 23.47 -23.12 -31.00
N SER A 44 24.02 -24.33 -30.85
CA SER A 44 23.62 -25.22 -29.76
C SER A 44 24.02 -24.67 -28.40
N GLU A 45 25.25 -24.18 -28.25
CA GLU A 45 25.72 -23.55 -27.00
C GLU A 45 24.88 -22.33 -26.62
N LEU A 46 24.48 -21.52 -27.61
CA LEU A 46 23.63 -20.35 -27.39
C LEU A 46 22.22 -20.76 -26.96
N GLY A 47 21.62 -21.77 -27.60
CA GLY A 47 20.32 -22.31 -27.21
C GLY A 47 20.31 -22.92 -25.81
N GLU A 48 21.39 -23.61 -25.42
CA GLU A 48 21.54 -24.15 -24.06
C GLU A 48 21.63 -23.03 -23.02
N ARG A 49 22.41 -21.98 -23.29
CA ARG A 49 22.52 -20.81 -22.41
C ARG A 49 21.20 -20.06 -22.29
N GLU A 50 20.48 -19.85 -23.38
CA GLU A 50 19.16 -19.22 -23.37
C GLU A 50 18.15 -20.04 -22.56
N ALA A 51 18.14 -21.36 -22.72
CA ALA A 51 17.27 -22.25 -21.97
C ALA A 51 17.61 -22.24 -20.47
N GLN A 52 18.91 -22.23 -20.13
CA GLN A 52 19.36 -22.12 -18.74
C GLN A 52 18.92 -20.79 -18.11
N LEU A 53 19.22 -19.67 -18.76
CA LEU A 53 18.84 -18.34 -18.26
C LEU A 53 17.32 -18.22 -18.12
N SER A 54 16.54 -18.73 -19.09
CA SER A 54 15.08 -18.70 -19.03
C SER A 54 14.56 -19.45 -17.80
N ARG A 55 15.12 -20.63 -17.50
CA ARG A 55 14.75 -21.40 -16.30
C ARG A 55 15.14 -20.67 -15.01
N GLU A 56 16.32 -20.08 -14.95
CA GLU A 56 16.79 -19.31 -13.80
C GLU A 56 15.90 -18.09 -13.54
N PHE A 57 15.57 -17.32 -14.59
CA PHE A 57 14.69 -16.16 -14.47
C PHE A 57 13.27 -16.56 -14.10
N GLN A 58 12.74 -17.64 -14.68
CA GLN A 58 11.42 -18.15 -14.32
C GLN A 58 11.36 -18.58 -12.85
N GLY A 59 12.36 -19.32 -12.36
CA GLY A 59 12.44 -19.69 -10.95
C GLY A 59 12.54 -18.47 -10.01
N ARG A 60 13.27 -17.42 -10.42
CA ARG A 60 13.33 -16.16 -9.67
C ARG A 60 12.01 -15.41 -9.67
N LEU A 61 11.28 -15.38 -10.78
CA LEU A 61 9.95 -14.78 -10.88
C LEU A 61 8.97 -15.48 -9.95
N GLU A 62 8.90 -16.81 -10.01
CA GLU A 62 8.03 -17.61 -9.14
C GLU A 62 8.35 -17.39 -7.64
N ALA A 63 9.64 -17.29 -7.29
CA ALA A 63 10.05 -16.99 -5.91
C ALA A 63 9.65 -15.57 -5.47
N CYS A 64 9.76 -14.58 -6.36
CA CYS A 64 9.31 -13.22 -6.10
C CYS A 64 7.79 -13.13 -5.94
N GLU A 65 7.04 -13.83 -6.79
CA GLU A 65 5.57 -13.89 -6.73
C GLU A 65 5.10 -14.51 -5.41
N ARG A 66 5.69 -15.63 -4.99
CA ARG A 66 5.38 -16.25 -3.69
C ARG A 66 5.64 -15.30 -2.52
N ARG A 67 6.78 -14.62 -2.51
CA ARG A 67 7.09 -13.62 -1.47
C ARG A 67 6.08 -12.47 -1.46
N LEU A 68 5.65 -12.01 -2.63
CA LEU A 68 4.65 -10.95 -2.73
C LEU A 68 3.29 -11.40 -2.17
N GLU A 69 2.90 -12.65 -2.42
CA GLU A 69 1.68 -13.23 -1.85
C GLU A 69 1.78 -13.37 -0.32
N GLU A 70 2.92 -13.84 0.20
CA GLU A 70 3.19 -13.93 1.64
C GLU A 70 3.10 -12.56 2.32
N GLU A 71 3.73 -11.53 1.75
CA GLU A 71 3.70 -10.16 2.27
C GLU A 71 2.28 -9.57 2.21
N ARG A 72 1.51 -9.85 1.15
CA ARG A 72 0.11 -9.42 1.06
C ARG A 72 -0.74 -10.09 2.14
N ALA A 73 -0.58 -11.40 2.34
CA ALA A 73 -1.30 -12.13 3.39
C ALA A 73 -0.92 -11.63 4.79
N ALA A 74 0.37 -11.36 5.04
CA ALA A 74 0.85 -10.79 6.29
C ALA A 74 0.24 -9.41 6.53
N ARG A 75 0.22 -8.55 5.50
CA ARG A 75 -0.38 -7.22 5.56
C ARG A 75 -1.88 -7.28 5.85
N GLU A 76 -2.64 -8.14 5.16
CA GLU A 76 -4.06 -8.34 5.44
C GLU A 76 -4.29 -8.82 6.89
N GLY A 77 -3.42 -9.69 7.40
CA GLY A 77 -3.43 -10.13 8.80
C GLY A 77 -3.23 -8.97 9.77
N CYS A 78 -2.25 -8.10 9.51
CA CYS A 78 -1.99 -6.90 10.29
C CYS A 78 -3.15 -5.90 10.23
N GLU A 79 -3.72 -5.66 9.05
CA GLU A 79 -4.88 -4.76 8.87
C GLU A 79 -6.08 -5.26 9.69
N ARG A 80 -6.39 -6.55 9.63
CA ARG A 80 -7.46 -7.16 10.46
C ARG A 80 -7.17 -7.06 11.97
N ALA A 81 -5.91 -7.21 12.39
CA ALA A 81 -5.53 -7.06 13.79
C ALA A 81 -5.68 -5.60 14.24
N LEU A 82 -5.29 -4.64 13.42
CA LEU A 82 -5.48 -3.22 13.66
C LEU A 82 -6.95 -2.84 13.73
N GLU A 83 -7.81 -3.37 12.84
CA GLU A 83 -9.26 -3.15 12.92
C GLU A 83 -9.86 -3.66 14.24
N ARG A 84 -9.39 -4.80 14.74
CA ARG A 84 -9.82 -5.34 16.04
C ARG A 84 -9.38 -4.46 17.20
N LEU A 85 -8.17 -3.90 17.14
CA LEU A 85 -7.64 -2.99 18.16
C LEU A 85 -8.27 -1.58 18.07
N ALA A 86 -8.65 -1.15 16.86
CA ALA A 86 -9.29 0.14 16.61
C ALA A 86 -10.75 0.18 17.08
N ARG A 87 -11.38 -0.99 17.30
CA ARG A 87 -12.65 -1.04 18.03
C ARG A 87 -12.37 -0.82 19.52
N PRO A 88 -12.81 0.31 20.12
CA PRO A 88 -12.70 0.45 21.56
C PRO A 88 -13.47 -0.69 22.20
N VAL A 89 -12.79 -1.48 23.03
CA VAL A 89 -13.44 -2.52 23.83
C VAL A 89 -14.22 -1.80 24.91
N LEU A 90 -15.43 -1.35 24.59
CA LEU A 90 -16.38 -0.78 25.55
C LEU A 90 -16.83 -1.93 26.47
N GLY A 91 -16.00 -2.24 27.46
CA GLY A 91 -16.29 -3.26 28.46
C GLY A 91 -17.15 -2.72 29.59
N GLU A 92 -17.61 -3.60 30.48
CA GLU A 92 -18.34 -3.23 31.69
C GLU A 92 -17.68 -2.09 32.49
N GLY A 93 -16.34 -2.01 32.50
CA GLY A 93 -15.60 -0.95 33.18
C GLY A 93 -15.86 0.43 32.60
N PHE A 94 -15.99 0.55 31.27
CA PHE A 94 -16.36 1.81 30.61
C PHE A 94 -17.78 2.23 30.98
N PHE A 95 -18.73 1.29 30.96
CA PHE A 95 -20.12 1.58 31.33
C PHE A 95 -20.28 1.87 32.83
N ARG A 96 -19.51 1.21 33.70
CA ARG A 96 -19.44 1.54 35.14
C ARG A 96 -18.89 2.94 35.36
N TYR A 97 -17.81 3.31 34.68
CA TYR A 97 -17.26 4.66 34.74
C TYR A 97 -18.26 5.70 34.21
N LEU A 98 -18.94 5.42 33.10
CA LEU A 98 -19.98 6.28 32.57
C LEU A 98 -21.14 6.44 33.56
N ALA A 99 -21.59 5.36 34.20
CA ALA A 99 -22.65 5.38 35.21
C ALA A 99 -22.26 6.22 36.43
N GLN A 100 -21.04 6.05 36.95
CA GLN A 100 -20.51 6.86 38.05
C GLN A 100 -20.37 8.33 37.66
N ALA A 101 -19.92 8.61 36.44
CA ALA A 101 -19.86 9.98 35.94
C ALA A 101 -21.26 10.58 35.89
N LEU A 102 -22.25 9.87 35.34
CA LEU A 102 -23.66 10.30 35.28
C LEU A 102 -24.26 10.52 36.68
N GLU A 103 -23.98 9.66 37.65
CA GLU A 103 -24.44 9.82 39.04
C GLU A 103 -23.88 11.10 39.68
N LEU A 104 -22.62 11.45 39.40
CA LEU A 104 -22.03 12.73 39.83
C LEU A 104 -22.70 13.93 39.14
N TRP A 105 -23.10 13.79 37.87
CA TRP A 105 -23.87 14.82 37.17
C TRP A 105 -25.26 15.00 37.79
N ASP A 106 -25.95 13.91 38.11
CA ASP A 106 -27.27 13.94 38.74
C ASP A 106 -27.21 14.59 40.12
N GLN A 107 -26.17 14.31 40.90
CA GLN A 107 -25.94 14.97 42.19
C GLN A 107 -25.66 16.47 42.05
N ALA A 108 -24.80 16.86 41.11
CA ALA A 108 -24.53 18.28 40.84
C ALA A 108 -25.78 19.01 40.37
N LEU A 109 -26.60 18.38 39.52
CA LEU A 109 -27.89 18.89 39.06
C LEU A 109 -28.88 19.07 40.22
N LEU A 110 -28.98 18.10 41.13
CA LEU A 110 -29.83 18.19 42.31
C LEU A 110 -29.38 19.29 43.28
N GLU A 111 -28.08 19.49 43.45
CA GLU A 111 -27.53 20.57 44.26
C GLU A 111 -27.82 21.94 43.66
N GLU A 112 -27.66 22.10 42.35
CA GLU A 112 -28.03 23.33 41.64
C GLU A 112 -29.54 23.58 41.67
N ALA A 113 -30.36 22.54 41.50
CA ALA A 113 -31.81 22.63 41.61
C ALA A 113 -32.26 23.04 43.03
N ARG A 114 -31.59 22.58 44.09
CA ARG A 114 -31.85 23.01 45.47
C ARG A 114 -31.48 24.47 45.73
N LYS A 115 -30.52 25.03 44.99
CA LYS A 115 -30.16 26.47 45.07
C LYS A 115 -31.15 27.36 44.34
N LEU A 116 -31.98 26.80 43.47
CA LEU A 116 -32.95 27.53 42.63
C LEU A 116 -34.28 27.86 43.33
N ASP A 117 -34.37 27.70 44.66
CA ASP A 117 -35.57 28.01 45.42
C ASP A 117 -35.85 29.54 45.42
N GLY A 118 -36.96 29.96 44.80
CA GLY A 118 -37.44 31.33 44.77
C GLY A 118 -36.69 32.30 43.84
N ASN A 119 -37.17 32.45 42.60
CA ASN A 119 -36.83 33.51 41.63
C ASN A 119 -35.39 33.54 41.04
N GLY A 120 -34.55 32.52 41.28
CA GLY A 120 -33.16 32.49 40.81
C GLY A 120 -32.92 31.98 39.38
N VAL A 121 -33.93 31.43 38.71
CA VAL A 121 -33.76 30.69 37.43
C VAL A 121 -33.21 31.57 36.30
N GLU A 122 -33.69 32.81 36.17
CA GLU A 122 -33.20 33.71 35.12
C GLU A 122 -31.74 34.11 35.34
N ALA A 123 -31.37 34.41 36.59
CA ALA A 123 -29.99 34.75 36.95
C ALA A 123 -29.04 33.56 36.72
N TRP A 124 -29.50 32.35 37.05
CA TRP A 124 -28.76 31.11 36.83
C TRP A 124 -28.56 30.79 35.35
N LEU A 125 -29.61 30.92 34.52
CA LEU A 125 -29.50 30.77 33.06
C LEU A 125 -28.50 31.76 32.46
N ARG A 126 -28.55 33.03 32.89
CA ARG A 126 -27.59 34.05 32.42
C ARG A 126 -26.16 33.71 32.81
N ALA A 127 -25.94 33.15 34.01
CA ALA A 127 -24.62 32.70 34.44
C ALA A 127 -24.10 31.55 33.58
N ILE A 128 -24.91 30.52 33.34
CA ILE A 128 -24.53 29.37 32.49
C ILE A 128 -24.24 29.82 31.05
N TRP A 129 -25.06 30.73 30.50
CA TRP A 129 -24.84 31.31 29.18
C TRP A 129 -23.54 32.10 29.11
N ALA A 130 -23.20 32.88 30.14
CA ALA A 130 -21.96 33.63 30.20
C ALA A 130 -20.74 32.69 30.22
N GLU A 131 -20.77 31.64 31.05
CA GLU A 131 -19.69 30.66 31.13
C GLU A 131 -19.47 29.90 29.81
N ARG A 132 -20.56 29.53 29.13
CA ARG A 132 -20.48 28.87 27.82
C ARG A 132 -19.98 29.83 26.74
N ALA A 133 -20.46 31.07 26.73
CA ALA A 133 -20.03 32.08 25.77
C ALA A 133 -18.54 32.38 25.92
N GLU A 134 -18.04 32.46 27.14
CA GLU A 134 -16.61 32.62 27.44
C GLU A 134 -15.79 31.42 26.94
N ALA A 135 -16.21 30.18 27.24
CA ALA A 135 -15.53 28.97 26.77
C ALA A 135 -15.49 28.85 25.24
N LEU A 136 -16.58 29.21 24.56
CA LEU A 136 -16.65 29.23 23.10
C LEU A 136 -15.82 30.37 22.48
N SER A 137 -15.82 31.54 23.10
CA SER A 137 -15.00 32.68 22.68
C SER A 137 -13.50 32.36 22.77
N GLY A 138 -13.06 31.73 23.86
CA GLY A 138 -11.69 31.25 24.01
C GLY A 138 -11.29 30.25 22.93
N ALA A 139 -12.17 29.29 22.62
CA ALA A 139 -11.95 28.32 21.54
C ALA A 139 -11.83 28.99 20.17
N LEU A 140 -12.70 29.97 19.87
CA LEU A 140 -12.65 30.76 18.62
C LEU A 140 -11.40 31.65 18.54
N ALA A 141 -10.84 32.05 19.68
CA ALA A 141 -9.58 32.78 19.79
C ALA A 141 -8.33 31.87 19.72
N GLY A 142 -8.50 30.57 19.47
CA GLY A 142 -7.40 29.61 19.30
C GLY A 142 -6.89 28.97 20.59
N GLN A 143 -7.60 29.14 21.72
CA GLN A 143 -7.30 28.41 22.95
C GLN A 143 -7.84 26.97 22.89
N ALA A 144 -7.31 26.09 23.75
CA ALA A 144 -7.82 24.73 23.86
C ALA A 144 -9.31 24.76 24.28
N PRO A 145 -10.23 24.16 23.49
CA PRO A 145 -11.64 24.23 23.78
C PRO A 145 -12.01 23.44 25.04
N ASP A 146 -12.65 24.11 26.00
CA ASP A 146 -13.23 23.45 27.17
C ASP A 146 -14.61 22.86 26.84
N TRP A 147 -14.58 21.73 26.12
CA TRP A 147 -15.79 20.99 25.74
C TRP A 147 -16.60 20.51 26.92
N ARG A 148 -15.97 20.32 28.09
CA ARG A 148 -16.65 19.92 29.31
C ARG A 148 -17.60 21.04 29.73
N ARG A 149 -17.11 22.27 29.84
CA ARG A 149 -17.92 23.43 30.24
C ARG A 149 -19.05 23.75 29.27
N VAL A 150 -18.79 23.67 27.96
CA VAL A 150 -19.82 23.85 26.91
C VAL A 150 -20.91 22.79 27.01
N ARG A 151 -20.53 21.52 27.19
CA ARG A 151 -21.49 20.41 27.31
C ARG A 151 -22.31 20.50 28.59
N THR A 152 -21.69 20.86 29.71
CA THR A 152 -22.40 21.09 30.98
C THR A 152 -23.54 22.07 30.78
N GLY A 153 -23.25 23.26 30.24
CA GLY A 153 -24.27 24.29 30.10
C GLY A 153 -25.45 23.86 29.22
N LEU A 154 -25.18 23.17 28.11
CA LEU A 154 -26.23 22.63 27.24
C LEU A 154 -27.11 21.57 27.92
N VAL A 155 -26.50 20.66 28.69
CA VAL A 155 -27.24 19.61 29.42
C VAL A 155 -28.09 20.22 30.52
N LEU A 156 -27.57 21.22 31.25
CA LEU A 156 -28.29 21.93 32.29
C LEU A 156 -29.50 22.71 31.72
N GLU A 157 -29.33 23.38 30.58
CA GLU A 157 -30.42 24.07 29.87
C GLU A 157 -31.50 23.08 29.40
N TRP A 158 -31.08 21.94 28.84
CA TRP A 158 -32.02 20.91 28.39
C TRP A 158 -32.78 20.26 29.55
N ALA A 159 -32.10 19.97 30.66
CA ALA A 159 -32.71 19.44 31.86
C ALA A 159 -33.74 20.41 32.47
N LEU A 160 -33.43 21.71 32.48
CA LEU A 160 -34.38 22.74 32.93
C LEU A 160 -35.61 22.84 32.01
N LEU A 161 -35.40 22.81 30.69
CA LEU A 161 -36.50 22.81 29.72
C LEU A 161 -37.40 21.58 29.90
N ALA A 162 -36.82 20.39 30.02
CA ALA A 162 -37.56 19.16 30.26
C ALA A 162 -38.34 19.19 31.59
N TRP A 163 -37.77 19.79 32.63
CA TRP A 163 -38.44 19.98 33.92
C TRP A 163 -39.62 20.96 33.83
N LEU A 164 -39.45 22.11 33.16
CA LEU A 164 -40.52 23.09 32.93
C LEU A 164 -41.64 22.55 32.04
N GLU A 165 -41.30 21.71 31.05
CA GLU A 165 -42.27 21.01 30.21
C GLU A 165 -43.04 19.94 31.01
N GLY A 166 -42.35 19.16 31.85
CA GLY A 166 -42.98 18.15 32.71
C GLY A 166 -43.92 18.74 33.78
N ILE A 167 -43.75 20.01 34.17
CA ILE A 167 -44.67 20.73 35.08
C ILE A 167 -45.99 21.12 34.39
N ARG A 168 -46.05 21.17 33.04
CA ARG A 168 -47.28 21.54 32.31
C ARG A 168 -48.29 20.40 32.16
N ASP A 169 -47.86 19.15 32.33
CA ASP A 169 -48.69 17.96 32.16
C ASP A 169 -49.17 17.34 33.50
N GLY A 170 -49.04 18.07 34.61
CA GLY A 170 -49.46 17.67 35.96
C GLY A 170 -50.62 18.47 36.53
#